data_AF-A0A8H5ZR67-F1
#
_entry.id   AF-A0A8H5ZR67-F1
#
_cell.length_a   1.000
_cell.length_b   1.000
_cell.length_c   1.000
_cell.angle_alpha   90.00
_cell.angle_beta   90.00
_cell.angle_gamma   90.00
#
_symmetry.space_group_name_H-M   'P 1'
#
loop_
_entity.id
_entity.type
_entity.pdbx_description
1 polymer ?
#
loop_
_entity_poly.entity_id
_entity_poly.type
_entity_poly.pdbx_seq_one_letter_code
_entity_poly.pdbx_strand_id
1 'polypeptide(L)' 'MCRKYTTATAFFEALWEAGISHVFVNLGSDHPGIMEAIARGKKDPTGSFPKVVTCPHEVNNRSDLGKGAL' A
#
# COMPACT_ATOMS: atom_id res chain seq x y z
N MET A 1 21.61 -6.97 5.22
CA MET A 1 20.99 -6.53 3.95
C MET A 1 20.63 -5.05 4.08
N CYS A 2 21.28 -4.16 3.32
CA CYS A 2 20.96 -2.74 3.32
C CYS A 2 19.56 -2.56 2.71
N ARG A 3 18.56 -2.22 3.53
CA ARG A 3 17.18 -2.04 3.09
C ARG A 3 17.14 -0.76 2.25
N LYS A 4 16.94 -0.88 0.93
CA LYS A 4 16.89 0.28 0.03
C LYS A 4 15.78 1.23 0.50
N TYR A 5 16.15 2.45 0.85
CA TYR A 5 15.21 3.53 1.13
C TYR A 5 14.82 4.17 -0.21
N THR A 6 13.54 4.11 -0.56
CA THR A 6 13.02 4.58 -1.85
C THR A 6 12.05 5.72 -1.64
N THR A 7 11.85 6.55 -2.66
CA THR A 7 10.84 7.62 -2.64
C THR A 7 9.44 7.08 -2.33
N ALA A 8 9.11 5.88 -2.82
CA ALA A 8 7.83 5.24 -2.50
C ALA A 8 7.70 4.89 -1.01
N THR A 9 8.80 4.47 -0.36
CA THR A 9 8.82 4.25 1.09
C THR A 9 8.61 5.56 1.83
N ALA A 10 9.40 6.59 1.50
CA ALA A 10 9.31 7.91 2.12
C ALA A 10 7.92 8.54 1.96
N PHE A 11 7.30 8.34 0.78
CA PHE A 11 5.95 8.79 0.51
C PHE A 11 4.93 8.21 1.49
N PHE A 12 4.91 6.88 1.68
CA PHE A 12 3.95 6.27 2.61
C PHE A 12 4.26 6.56 4.09
N GLU A 13 5.53 6.67 4.46
CA GLU A 13 5.93 7.10 5.81
C GLU A 13 5.40 8.51 6.10
N ALA A 14 5.55 9.45 5.15
CA ALA A 14 5.02 10.81 5.30
C ALA A 14 3.48 10.83 5.39
N LEU A 15 2.78 9.99 4.63
CA LEU A 15 1.32 9.86 4.76
C LEU A 15 0.93 9.37 6.15
N TRP A 16 1.62 8.36 6.66
CA TRP A 16 1.38 7.83 8.00
C TRP A 16 1.65 8.88 9.09
N GLU A 17 2.78 9.57 9.00
CA GLU A 17 3.16 10.65 9.94
C GLU A 17 2.15 11.82 9.90
N ALA A 18 1.54 12.07 8.74
CA ALA A 18 0.45 13.03 8.59
C ALA A 18 -0.90 12.54 9.18
N GLY A 19 -0.95 11.35 9.79
CA GLY A 19 -2.16 10.76 10.37
C GLY A 19 -3.10 10.12 9.35
N ILE A 20 -2.65 9.91 8.11
CA ILE A 20 -3.45 9.27 7.07
C ILE A 20 -3.45 7.76 7.30
N SER A 21 -4.63 7.22 7.61
CA SER A 21 -4.78 5.80 7.94
C SER A 21 -5.18 4.92 6.76
N HIS A 22 -5.73 5.51 5.69
CA HIS A 22 -6.26 4.78 4.53
C HIS A 22 -5.92 5.49 3.23
N VAL A 23 -5.55 4.71 2.21
CA VAL A 23 -5.30 5.22 0.86
C VAL A 23 -6.02 4.34 -0.15
N PHE A 24 -6.76 4.98 -1.05
CA PHE A 24 -7.44 4.34 -2.17
C PHE A 24 -6.62 4.57 -3.43
N VAL A 25 -6.20 3.50 -4.08
CA VAL A 25 -5.26 3.59 -5.20
C VAL A 25 -5.70 2.70 -6.36
N ASN A 26 -5.47 3.18 -7.58
CA ASN A 26 -5.59 2.38 -8.80
C ASN A 26 -4.18 2.18 -9.36
N LEU A 27 -3.46 1.16 -8.87
CA LEU A 27 -2.08 0.90 -9.25
C LEU A 27 -2.01 -0.27 -10.22
N GLY A 28 -1.30 -0.06 -11.33
CA GLY A 28 -0.96 -1.10 -12.31
C GLY A 28 0.52 -1.47 -12.29
N SER A 29 0.93 -2.34 -13.22
CA SER A 29 2.31 -2.80 -13.38
C SER A 29 3.32 -1.70 -13.66
N ASP A 30 2.88 -0.53 -14.12
CA ASP A 30 3.74 0.63 -14.39
C ASP A 30 4.29 1.31 -13.13
N HIS A 31 3.79 0.93 -11.94
CA HIS A 31 4.22 1.49 -10.65
C HIS A 31 4.88 0.45 -9.72
N PRO A 32 5.94 -0.26 -10.15
CA PRO A 32 6.51 -1.37 -9.39
C PRO A 32 7.10 -0.93 -8.04
N GLY A 33 7.68 0.27 -7.96
CA GLY A 33 8.27 0.79 -6.72
C GLY A 33 7.23 1.10 -5.63
N ILE A 34 6.03 1.55 -6.02
CA ILE A 34 4.91 1.78 -5.08
C ILE A 34 4.36 0.43 -4.60
N MET A 35 4.20 -0.53 -5.51
CA MET A 35 3.75 -1.89 -5.17
C MET A 35 4.69 -2.59 -4.20
N GLU A 36 6.02 -2.46 -4.38
CA GLU A 36 7.02 -3.00 -3.46
C GLU A 36 6.93 -2.33 -2.08
N ALA A 37 6.77 -1.00 -2.03
CA ALA A 37 6.61 -0.27 -0.78
C ALA A 37 5.34 -0.71 -0.02
N ILE A 38 4.22 -0.91 -0.72
CA ILE A 38 2.97 -1.45 -0.13
C ILE A 38 3.18 -2.87 0.40
N ALA A 39 3.84 -3.74 -0.37
CA ALA A 39 4.11 -5.12 0.04
C ALA A 39 5.00 -5.18 1.29
N ARG A 40 5.96 -4.25 1.42
CA ARG A 40 6.79 -4.08 2.60
C ARG A 40 6.00 -3.52 3.78
N GLY A 41 5.19 -2.48 3.57
CA GLY A 41 4.35 -1.87 4.59
C GLY A 41 3.34 -2.83 5.22
N LYS A 42 2.73 -3.71 4.40
CA LYS A 42 1.85 -4.79 4.88
C LYS A 42 2.53 -5.81 5.80
N LYS A 43 3.86 -5.92 5.73
CA LYS A 43 4.67 -6.82 6.58
C LYS A 43 5.31 -6.10 7.77
N ASP A 44 5.08 -4.79 7.92
CA ASP A 44 5.67 -4.02 9.00
C ASP A 44 5.00 -4.40 10.33
N PRO A 45 5.77 -4.93 11.31
CA PRO A 45 5.22 -5.38 12.60
C PRO A 45 4.72 -4.23 13.48
N THR A 46 5.10 -2.98 13.18
CA THR A 46 4.69 -1.80 13.97
C THR A 46 3.29 -1.32 13.62
N GLY A 47 2.73 -1.77 12.49
CA GLY A 47 1.46 -1.25 11.97
C GLY A 47 1.53 0.19 11.48
N SER A 48 2.73 0.77 11.33
CA SER A 48 2.95 2.17 10.95
C SER A 48 2.82 2.40 9.45
N PHE A 49 1.71 1.97 8.86
CA PHE A 49 1.50 2.04 7.41
C PHE A 49 0.01 2.19 7.08
N PRO A 50 -0.37 3.10 6.17
CA PRO A 50 -1.77 3.28 5.81
C PRO A 50 -2.35 2.01 5.17
N LYS A 51 -3.60 1.70 5.49
CA LYS A 51 -4.33 0.61 4.84
C LYS A 51 -4.57 0.98 3.37
N VAL A 52 -3.99 0.19 2.48
CA VAL A 52 -4.13 0.38 1.04
C VAL A 52 -5.32 -0.43 0.54
N VAL A 53 -6.28 0.27 -0.06
CA VAL A 53 -7.42 -0.33 -0.74
C VAL A 53 -7.25 -0.09 -2.24
N THR A 54 -7.15 -1.17 -3.00
CA THR A 54 -7.11 -1.13 -4.45
C THR A 54 -8.52 -0.91 -4.98
N CYS A 55 -8.73 0.18 -5.71
CA CYS A 55 -9.98 0.38 -6.45
C CYS A 55 -9.88 -0.44 -7.74
N PRO A 56 -10.77 -1.41 -7.99
CA PRO A 56 -10.76 -2.13 -9.25
C PRO A 56 -11.17 -1.17 -10.36
N HIS A 57 -10.28 -0.90 -11.31
CA HIS A 57 -10.71 -0.31 -12.58
C HIS A 57 -10.13 -1.06 -13.79
N GLU A 58 -11.04 -1.27 -14.75
CA GLU A 58 -11.01 -1.91 -16.07
C GLU A 58 -10.99 -3.45 -16.19
N VAL A 59 -10.18 -4.26 -15.50
CA VAL A 59 -10.25 -5.74 -15.66
C VAL A 59 -9.81 -6.53 -14.41
N ASN A 60 -10.77 -7.21 -13.77
CA ASN A 60 -10.62 -8.40 -12.92
C ASN A 60 -9.46 -8.44 -11.90
N ASN A 61 -9.69 -8.00 -10.65
CA ASN A 61 -9.36 -8.86 -9.52
C ASN A 61 -10.27 -8.59 -8.30
N ARG A 62 -11.04 -9.61 -7.93
CA ARG A 62 -12.06 -9.59 -6.88
C ARG A 62 -11.51 -9.94 -5.50
N SER A 63 -10.19 -9.83 -5.28
CA SER A 63 -9.51 -10.38 -4.10
C SER A 63 -9.52 -9.46 -2.88
N ASP A 64 -9.69 -8.14 -3.05
CA ASP A 64 -9.58 -7.17 -1.95
C ASP A 64 -10.93 -6.79 -1.31
N LEU A 65 -12.05 -7.34 -1.79
CA LEU A 65 -13.41 -7.08 -1.28
C LEU A 65 -13.95 -8.13 -0.29
N GLY A 66 -13.11 -9.07 0.17
CA GLY A 66 -13.61 -10.33 0.76
C GLY A 66 -13.23 -10.68 2.20
N LYS A 67 -12.61 -9.80 3.02
CA LYS A 67 -12.29 -10.13 4.42
C LYS A 67 -12.46 -8.93 5.35
N GLY A 68 -13.65 -8.80 5.95
CA GLY A 68 -13.89 -7.78 6.98
C GLY A 68 -15.35 -7.37 7.23
N ALA A 69 -16.33 -8.08 6.71
CA ALA A 69 -17.73 -7.91 7.07
C ALA A 69 -18.38 -9.28 7.26
N LEU A 70 -18.13 -9.88 8.43
CA LEU A 70 -18.94 -10.84 9.18
C LEU A 70 -18.23 -11.06 10.53
#